data_AF-A0A1H3E0N3-F1
#
_entry.id   AF-A0A1H3E0N3-F1
#
_cell.length_a   1.000
_cell.length_b   1.000
_cell.length_c   1.000
_cell.angle_alpha   90.00
_cell.angle_beta   90.00
_cell.angle_gamma   90.00
#
_symmetry.space_group_name_H-M   'P 1'
#
loop_
_entity.id
_entity.type
_entity.pdbx_description
1 polymer ?
#
loop_
_entity_poly.entity_id
_entity_poly.type
_entity_poly.pdbx_seq_one_letter_code
_entity_poly.pdbx_strand_id
1 'polypeptide(L)' 'MKLFSQMNENDSVSLKWEDRVLRTTKNPQKSDDGKTYTALAVDAIDNKYILVWAVSENGECDLYNPIGVTFIK' A
#
# COMPACT_ATOMS: atom_id res chain seq x y z
N MET A 1 -9.66 4.12 -8.22
CA MET A 1 -8.59 3.14 -7.88
C MET A 1 -8.39 2.26 -9.10
N LYS A 2 -7.14 2.10 -9.56
CA LYS A 2 -6.79 1.26 -10.72
C LYS A 2 -6.89 -0.23 -10.33
N LEU A 3 -7.20 -1.10 -11.30
CA LEU A 3 -7.11 -2.56 -11.15
C LEU A 3 -5.66 -3.03 -11.08
N PHE A 4 -5.41 -4.25 -10.60
CA PHE A 4 -4.05 -4.81 -10.48
C PHE A 4 -3.34 -4.85 -11.84
N SER A 5 -4.08 -5.20 -12.89
CA SER A 5 -3.61 -5.25 -14.28
C SER A 5 -3.32 -3.87 -14.88
N GLN A 6 -3.88 -2.80 -14.31
CA GLN A 6 -3.72 -1.42 -14.76
C GLN A 6 -2.60 -0.68 -14.00
N MET A 7 -2.10 -1.28 -12.92
CA MET A 7 -0.96 -0.77 -12.16
C MET A 7 0.33 -1.26 -12.82
N ASN A 8 1.16 -0.32 -13.27
CA ASN A 8 2.48 -0.60 -13.86
C ASN A 8 3.60 -0.23 -12.87
N GLU A 9 4.81 -0.69 -13.13
CA GLU A 9 5.97 -0.48 -12.25
C GLU A 9 6.38 0.98 -12.11
N ASN A 10 5.89 1.88 -12.96
CA ASN A 10 6.19 3.31 -12.88
C ASN A 10 5.42 3.97 -11.73
N ASP A 11 4.13 3.67 -11.59
CA ASP A 11 3.23 4.31 -10.61
C ASP A 11 2.95 3.47 -9.36
N SER A 12 3.34 2.20 -9.37
CA SER A 12 3.00 1.25 -8.31
C SER A 12 4.21 0.52 -7.75
N VAL A 13 4.05 0.06 -6.52
CA VAL A 13 4.98 -0.84 -5.84
C VAL A 13 4.26 -2.15 -5.57
N SER A 14 4.99 -3.26 -5.75
CA SER A 14 4.51 -4.60 -5.41
C SER A 14 5.17 -5.05 -4.12
N LEU A 15 4.38 -5.54 -3.16
CA LEU A 15 4.87 -6.12 -1.92
C LEU A 15 4.27 -7.51 -1.72
N LYS A 16 5.01 -8.38 -1.03
CA LYS A 16 4.52 -9.69 -0.64
C LYS A 16 3.89 -9.58 0.74
N TRP A 17 2.64 -10.04 0.86
CA TRP A 17 1.94 -10.14 2.14
C TRP A 17 1.29 -11.51 2.21
N GLU A 18 1.67 -12.30 3.22
CA GLU A 18 1.38 -13.73 3.29
C GLU A 18 1.79 -14.44 1.98
N ASP A 19 0.86 -15.17 1.36
CA ASP A 19 1.02 -15.84 0.06
C ASP A 19 0.47 -15.01 -1.12
N ARG A 20 0.23 -13.71 -0.90
CA ARG A 20 -0.32 -12.80 -1.92
C ARG A 20 0.69 -11.75 -2.34
N VAL A 21 0.59 -11.33 -3.59
CA VAL A 21 1.27 -10.13 -4.10
C VAL A 21 0.25 -9.00 -4.14
N LEU A 22 0.53 -7.93 -3.40
CA LEU A 22 -0.28 -6.73 -3.38
C LEU A 22 0.42 -5.65 -4.21
N ARG A 23 -0.36 -4.93 -5.03
CA ARG A 23 0.08 -3.71 -5.73
C ARG A 23 -0.58 -2.49 -5.12
N THR A 24 0.21 -1.48 -4.82
CA THR A 24 -0.25 -0.20 -4.25
C THR A 24 0.46 0.98 -4.91
N THR A 25 0.04 2.20 -4.61
CA THR A 25 0.68 3.45 -5.09
C THR A 25 2.07 3.63 -4.47
N LYS A 26 2.99 4.27 -5.19
CA LYS A 26 4.28 4.72 -4.63
C LYS A 26 4.16 5.94 -3.73
N ASN A 27 3.04 6.66 -3.81
CA ASN A 27 2.76 7.87 -3.05
C ASN A 27 1.55 7.64 -2.13
N PRO A 28 1.74 7.01 -0.96
CA PRO A 28 0.67 6.83 0.00
C PRO A 28 0.30 8.18 0.65
N GLN A 29 -0.92 8.29 1.15
CA GLN A 29 -1.41 9.50 1.81
C GLN A 29 -1.01 9.50 3.28
N LYS A 30 -0.43 10.60 3.76
CA LYS A 30 -0.15 10.78 5.18
C LYS A 30 -1.46 11.00 5.93
N SER A 31 -1.63 10.36 7.09
CA SER A 31 -2.77 10.60 7.98
C SER A 31 -2.72 12.00 8.60
N ASP A 32 -3.89 12.50 9.03
CA ASP A 32 -4.03 13.83 9.63
C ASP A 32 -3.21 14.02 10.92
N ASP A 33 -2.99 12.92 11.67
CA ASP A 33 -2.15 12.93 12.86
C ASP A 33 -0.64 12.95 12.55
N GLY A 34 -0.28 12.82 11.27
CA GLY A 34 1.08 12.81 10.78
C GLY A 34 1.93 11.61 11.20
N LYS A 35 1.33 10.56 11.78
CA LYS A 35 2.03 9.37 12.31
C LYS A 35 2.07 8.19 11.37
N THR A 36 1.13 8.13 10.43
CA THR A 36 1.02 7.00 9.51
C THR A 36 0.87 7.46 8.06
N TYR A 37 1.19 6.54 7.16
CA TYR A 37 0.81 6.61 5.77
C TYR A 37 -0.22 5.53 5.49
N THR A 38 -1.19 5.83 4.62
CA THR A 38 -2.20 4.87 4.18
C THR A 38 -2.34 4.86 2.67
N ALA A 39 -2.60 3.69 2.11
CA ALA A 39 -2.92 3.56 0.70
C ALA A 39 -3.80 2.36 0.43
N LEU A 40 -4.50 2.42 -0.69
CA LEU A 40 -5.24 1.29 -1.21
C LEU A 40 -4.30 0.36 -1.99
N ALA A 41 -4.51 -0.94 -1.82
CA ALA A 41 -3.81 -1.97 -2.57
C ALA A 41 -4.79 -2.97 -3.17
N VAL A 42 -4.35 -3.65 -4.22
CA VAL A 42 -5.08 -4.73 -4.89
C VAL A 42 -4.22 -5.97 -5.00
N ASP A 43 -4.82 -7.16 -4.95
CA ASP A 43 -4.14 -8.41 -5.32
C ASP A 43 -4.45 -8.81 -6.78
N ALA A 44 -3.86 -9.93 -7.22
CA ALA A 44 -3.99 -10.42 -8.59
C ALA A 44 -5.42 -10.79 -9.03
N ILE A 45 -6.37 -10.92 -8.09
CA ILE A 45 -7.79 -11.16 -8.37
C ILE A 45 -8.66 -9.94 -8.02
N ASP A 46 -8.04 -8.76 -7.94
CA ASP A 46 -8.66 -7.45 -7.68
C ASP A 46 -9.37 -7.32 -6.31
N ASN A 47 -9.01 -8.15 -5.32
CA ASN A 47 -9.41 -7.89 -3.93
C ASN A 47 -8.75 -6.61 -3.43
N LYS A 48 -9.47 -5.82 -2.63
CA LYS A 48 -9.00 -4.54 -2.12
C LYS A 48 -8.54 -4.61 -0.67
N TYR A 49 -7.46 -3.90 -0.40
CA TYR A 49 -6.85 -3.78 0.92
C TYR A 49 -6.52 -2.32 1.22
N ILE A 50 -6.49 -1.99 2.51
CA ILE A 50 -5.86 -0.78 3.04
C ILE A 50 -4.53 -1.21 3.66
N LEU A 51 -3.46 -0.57 3.20
CA LEU A 51 -2.13 -0.68 3.78
C LEU A 51 -1.89 0.52 4.69
N VAL A 52 -1.21 0.27 5.80
CA VAL A 52 -0.82 1.28 6.79
C VAL A 52 0.68 1.14 7.04
N TRP A 53 1.40 2.25 7.01
CA TRP A 53 2.83 2.32 7.34
C TRP A 53 3.08 3.32 8.47
N ALA A 54 4.08 3.07 9.30
CA ALA A 54 4.59 4.07 10.22
C ALA A 54 5.38 5.14 9.44
N VAL A 55 5.30 6.39 9.90
CA VAL A 55 6.21 7.46 9.45
C VAL A 55 7.55 7.26 10.14
N SER A 56 8.64 7.19 9.38
CA SER A 56 10.01 7.13 9.91
C SER A 56 10.54 8.50 10.33
N GLU A 57 11.68 8.54 11.03
CA GLU A 57 12.28 9.78 11.55
C GLU A 57 12.59 10.82 10.46
N ASN A 58 12.87 10.37 9.24
CA ASN A 58 13.10 11.23 8.07
C ASN A 58 11.78 11.70 7.41
N GLY A 59 10.62 11.34 7.95
CA GLY A 59 9.31 11.73 7.43
C GLY A 59 8.81 10.89 6.25
N GLU A 60 9.48 9.79 5.92
CA GLU A 60 9.10 8.87 4.85
C GLU A 60 8.40 7.61 5.40
N CYS A 61 8.11 6.62 4.54
CA CYS A 61 7.65 5.31 4.96
C CYS A 61 8.28 4.20 4.10
N ASP A 62 8.49 3.03 4.71
CA ASP A 62 8.97 1.85 3.99
C ASP A 62 7.81 1.13 3.31
N LEU A 63 7.58 1.45 2.04
CA LEU A 63 6.50 0.88 1.23
C LEU A 63 6.47 -0.65 1.18
N TYR A 64 7.59 -1.32 1.46
CA TYR A 64 7.68 -2.78 1.44
C TYR A 64 7.35 -3.43 2.80
N ASN A 65 7.30 -2.64 3.88
CA ASN A 65 7.04 -3.12 5.23
C ASN A 65 5.86 -2.37 5.89
N PRO A 66 4.60 -2.63 5.45
CA PRO A 66 3.42 -2.10 6.12
C PRO A 66 3.30 -2.66 7.55
N ILE A 67 2.89 -1.79 8.48
CA ILE A 67 2.57 -2.15 9.87
C ILE A 67 1.13 -2.66 10.02
N GLY A 68 0.29 -2.48 8.99
CA GLY A 68 -1.09 -2.93 8.98
C GLY A 68 -1.59 -3.21 7.58
N VAL A 69 -2.34 -4.30 7.42
CA VAL A 69 -2.99 -4.70 6.16
C VAL A 69 -4.42 -5.14 6.48
N THR A 70 -5.40 -4.43 5.93
CA THR A 70 -6.82 -4.69 6.19
C THR A 70 -7.55 -4.95 4.89
N PHE A 71 -8.17 -6.13 4.75
CA PHE A 71 -9.06 -6.43 3.63
C PHE A 71 -10.39 -5.66 3.75
N ILE A 72 -10.85 -5.02 2.68
CA ILE A 72 -12.01 -4.11 2.72
C ILE A 72 -13.15 -4.47 1.75
N LYS A 73 -12.97 -5.48 0.89
CA LYS A 73 -13.96 -6.00 -0.09
C LYS A 73 -14.40 -5.02 -1.19
#